data_AF-W2XQX8-F1
#
_entry.id   AF-W2XQX8-F1
#
_cell.length_a   1.000
_cell.length_b   1.000
_cell.length_c   1.000
_cell.angle_alpha   90.00
_cell.angle_beta   90.00
_cell.angle_gamma   90.00
#
_symmetry.space_group_name_H-M   'P 1'
#
loop_
_entity.id
_entity.type
_entity.pdbx_description
1 polymer ?
#
loop_
_entity_poly.entity_id
_entity_poly.type
_entity_poly.pdbx_seq_one_letter_code
_entity_poly.pdbx_strand_id
1 'polypeptide(L)'
;MVFFNQLAKVALALLALPALAAHADSSTCEITDSDACAIDSLTASTDDGSVLIYPGGDTRCAFDDYTDTVTTFTSNSTYFFQVFPAASQEKKKLLLFFQGGGACVDKYTCDFALQCQLGSSALITTKASVTDTGIMNRTLEGNVFNDYNIVYLPYCTGDLFVGNKYLESYESVYNQALGNQQCLGQNQGMYMNGYNNTMAVLKWALTNYPDPEQIVIGGYSAGSLAAQMWSAFVAKTWEVESKSTKFQVMADSYVGVFPEYKTPGSELINYYGGCGLVDFPDAMVSRCEAETATVIEMVSSLMNEAPSGEWLFIDSIADKTQRKFYELVLLGIAGYPFTNLLPADEFYGNMTEILDAYSLIMNVTRFNIDSEQHVWLTGNDFSTVKDLEGEYLGDVLSSWLSYSSTPEPTTAAPTSTPEPTTVIPVSTSTSKPSSAASTTKPTPTTSAPQNSKPSTPPQQAQQEQIAQQLQALKELMCSIMSQFHIQAPLC
;
A
#
# COMPACT_ATOMS: atom_id res chain seq x y z
N MET A 1 -70.01 -2.61 -43.81
CA MET A 1 -69.96 -4.06 -43.50
C MET A 1 -68.59 -4.55 -43.93
N VAL A 2 -67.91 -5.26 -43.04
CA VAL A 2 -66.45 -5.49 -43.02
C VAL A 2 -65.93 -6.18 -44.30
N PHE A 3 -64.81 -5.67 -44.82
CA PHE A 3 -64.13 -6.09 -46.05
C PHE A 3 -63.26 -7.33 -45.87
N PHE A 4 -63.16 -8.10 -46.96
CA PHE A 4 -62.28 -9.24 -47.20
C PHE A 4 -60.87 -8.80 -47.68
N ASN A 5 -59.93 -9.72 -47.43
CA ASN A 5 -58.72 -10.05 -48.20
C ASN A 5 -57.39 -9.28 -48.07
N GLN A 6 -56.36 -10.12 -47.99
CA GLN A 6 -54.93 -9.91 -48.06
C GLN A 6 -54.47 -9.18 -49.33
N LEU A 7 -53.41 -8.37 -49.22
CA LEU A 7 -52.10 -8.63 -49.85
C LEU A 7 -51.05 -7.58 -49.46
N ALA A 8 -49.81 -8.07 -49.40
CA ALA A 8 -48.59 -7.41 -48.96
C ALA A 8 -48.23 -6.11 -49.68
N LYS A 9 -47.43 -5.25 -49.01
CA LYS A 9 -46.09 -4.84 -49.48
C LYS A 9 -45.33 -3.90 -48.53
N VAL A 10 -44.05 -4.28 -48.33
CA VAL A 10 -42.84 -3.44 -48.17
C VAL A 10 -42.46 -2.97 -46.76
N ALA A 11 -41.42 -3.66 -46.27
CA ALA A 11 -40.22 -3.19 -45.57
C ALA A 11 -40.22 -1.81 -44.88
N LEU A 12 -39.88 -1.83 -43.59
CA LEU A 12 -38.85 -0.94 -43.06
C LEU A 12 -38.14 -1.65 -41.89
N ALA A 13 -36.89 -2.03 -42.14
CA ALA A 13 -35.95 -2.39 -41.10
C ALA A 13 -35.49 -1.10 -40.40
N LEU A 14 -35.60 -1.04 -39.08
CA LEU A 14 -34.76 -0.21 -38.23
C LEU A 14 -34.59 -0.97 -36.90
N LEU A 15 -33.52 -1.77 -36.89
CA LEU A 15 -32.90 -2.25 -35.66
C LEU A 15 -32.56 -1.03 -34.80
N ALA A 16 -33.01 -1.05 -33.54
CA ALA A 16 -32.56 -0.14 -32.53
C ALA A 16 -31.05 -0.38 -32.30
N LEU A 17 -30.23 0.55 -32.79
CA LEU A 17 -28.84 0.67 -32.36
C LEU A 17 -28.84 1.18 -30.92
N PRO A 18 -28.15 0.53 -29.98
CA PRO A 18 -27.74 1.22 -28.77
C PRO A 18 -26.76 2.32 -29.20
N ALA A 19 -26.98 3.53 -28.70
CA ALA A 19 -26.03 4.62 -28.86
C ALA A 19 -24.72 4.23 -28.17
N LEU A 20 -23.71 3.85 -28.96
CA LEU A 20 -22.32 3.88 -28.52
C LEU A 20 -21.98 5.36 -28.24
N ALA A 21 -22.00 5.73 -26.98
CA ALA A 21 -21.22 6.86 -26.52
C ALA A 21 -19.74 6.45 -26.69
N ALA A 22 -19.02 7.16 -27.56
CA ALA A 22 -17.59 6.99 -27.76
C ALA A 22 -16.86 7.31 -26.44
N HIS A 23 -16.57 6.25 -25.70
CA HIS A 23 -15.49 6.23 -24.73
C HIS A 23 -14.25 5.85 -25.54
N ALA A 24 -13.11 6.50 -25.32
CA ALA A 24 -11.84 6.05 -25.91
C ALA A 24 -11.70 4.55 -25.63
N ASP A 25 -11.38 3.76 -26.67
CA ASP A 25 -11.39 2.30 -26.64
C ASP A 25 -10.37 1.79 -25.61
N SER A 26 -10.77 1.67 -24.34
CA SER A 26 -9.99 0.99 -23.33
C SER A 26 -9.83 -0.45 -23.79
N SER A 27 -8.60 -0.89 -24.04
CA SER A 27 -8.35 -2.28 -24.37
C SER A 27 -8.64 -3.13 -23.14
N THR A 28 -9.56 -4.09 -23.25
CA THR A 28 -9.98 -4.95 -22.15
C THR A 28 -9.94 -6.43 -22.54
N CYS A 29 -9.63 -7.29 -21.59
CA CYS A 29 -9.74 -8.73 -21.72
C CYS A 29 -10.39 -9.34 -20.46
N GLU A 30 -11.38 -10.19 -20.65
CA GLU A 30 -12.02 -10.96 -19.57
C GLU A 30 -11.50 -12.39 -19.59
N ILE A 31 -10.98 -12.87 -18.45
CA ILE A 31 -10.52 -14.25 -18.34
C ILE A 31 -11.74 -15.17 -18.35
N THR A 32 -11.75 -16.12 -19.28
CA THR A 32 -12.78 -17.15 -19.44
C THR A 32 -12.14 -18.53 -19.63
N ASP A 33 -12.94 -19.59 -19.62
CA ASP A 33 -12.45 -20.95 -19.93
C ASP A 33 -11.80 -21.06 -21.32
N SER A 34 -12.17 -20.17 -22.25
CA SER A 34 -11.66 -20.13 -23.62
C SER A 34 -10.56 -19.09 -23.86
N ASP A 35 -10.42 -18.10 -22.98
CA ASP A 35 -9.47 -17.01 -23.14
C ASP A 35 -8.77 -16.71 -21.81
N ALA A 36 -7.48 -17.00 -21.75
CA ALA A 36 -6.66 -16.76 -20.56
C ALA A 36 -6.08 -15.34 -20.52
N CYS A 37 -6.45 -14.46 -21.46
CA CYS A 37 -5.85 -13.15 -21.64
C CYS A 37 -4.32 -13.23 -21.76
N ALA A 38 -3.84 -14.13 -22.63
CA ALA A 38 -2.41 -14.37 -22.80
C ALA A 38 -1.73 -13.12 -23.37
N ILE A 39 -0.62 -12.68 -22.75
CA ILE A 39 0.07 -11.43 -23.07
C ILE A 39 0.40 -11.28 -24.55
N ASP A 40 0.77 -12.37 -25.22
CA ASP A 40 1.15 -12.37 -26.64
C ASP A 40 -0.04 -12.16 -27.60
N SER A 41 -1.26 -12.31 -27.08
CA SER A 41 -2.52 -12.06 -27.81
C SER A 41 -3.14 -10.70 -27.49
N LEU A 42 -2.65 -10.01 -26.46
CA LEU A 42 -3.21 -8.73 -26.04
C LEU A 42 -2.80 -7.61 -26.99
N THR A 43 -3.74 -6.71 -27.27
CA THR A 43 -3.48 -5.48 -28.03
C THR A 43 -3.59 -4.31 -27.07
N ALA A 44 -2.48 -3.64 -26.76
CA ALA A 44 -2.49 -2.46 -25.90
C ALA A 44 -3.30 -1.30 -26.49
N SER A 45 -3.98 -0.54 -25.63
CA SER A 45 -4.64 0.72 -25.98
C SER A 45 -3.64 1.68 -26.61
N THR A 46 -4.07 2.43 -27.63
CA THR A 46 -3.24 3.47 -28.26
C THR A 46 -3.16 4.75 -27.43
N ASP A 47 -3.96 4.86 -26.36
CA ASP A 47 -4.03 6.04 -25.50
C ASP A 47 -2.93 6.03 -24.42
N ASP A 48 -2.97 5.00 -23.56
CA ASP A 48 -2.07 4.86 -22.40
C ASP A 48 -1.09 3.69 -22.51
N GLY A 49 -1.19 2.88 -23.58
CA GLY A 49 -0.36 1.69 -23.77
C GLY A 49 -0.74 0.52 -22.86
N SER A 50 -1.94 0.52 -22.29
CA SER A 50 -2.38 -0.49 -21.32
C SER A 50 -3.51 -1.41 -21.83
N VAL A 51 -3.72 -2.51 -21.11
CA VAL A 51 -4.87 -3.41 -21.23
C VAL A 51 -5.42 -3.69 -19.84
N LEU A 52 -6.74 -3.62 -19.68
CA LEU A 52 -7.42 -3.99 -18.44
C LEU A 52 -7.78 -5.46 -18.48
N ILE A 53 -7.37 -6.22 -17.48
CA ILE A 53 -7.68 -7.64 -17.36
C ILE A 53 -8.66 -7.85 -16.22
N TYR A 54 -9.78 -8.49 -16.53
CA TYR A 54 -10.83 -8.84 -15.58
C TYR A 54 -10.68 -10.33 -15.24
N PRO A 55 -10.09 -10.67 -14.08
CA PRO A 55 -9.81 -12.07 -13.74
C PRO A 55 -11.06 -12.87 -13.35
N GLY A 56 -12.15 -12.21 -12.94
CA GLY A 56 -13.36 -12.89 -12.47
C GLY A 56 -13.09 -13.76 -11.23
N GLY A 57 -13.79 -14.90 -11.14
CA GLY A 57 -13.65 -15.82 -10.01
C GLY A 57 -14.00 -15.16 -8.67
N ASP A 58 -13.16 -15.39 -7.66
CA ASP A 58 -13.33 -14.84 -6.31
C ASP A 58 -12.80 -13.40 -6.16
N THR A 59 -12.34 -12.77 -7.24
CA THR A 59 -11.81 -11.39 -7.17
C THR A 59 -12.95 -10.38 -7.00
N ARG A 60 -12.73 -9.39 -6.13
CA ARG A 60 -13.69 -8.32 -5.85
C ARG A 60 -13.10 -7.21 -4.99
N CYS A 61 -13.75 -6.06 -4.99
CA CYS A 61 -13.49 -4.96 -4.07
C CYS A 61 -14.32 -5.05 -2.77
N ALA A 62 -14.03 -4.14 -1.84
CA ALA A 62 -14.49 -4.13 -0.45
C ALA A 62 -16.02 -4.20 -0.28
N PHE A 63 -16.76 -3.48 -1.12
CA PHE A 63 -18.19 -3.26 -0.93
C PHE A 63 -18.97 -3.61 -2.19
N ASP A 64 -20.27 -3.85 -2.01
CA ASP A 64 -21.18 -3.99 -3.15
C ASP A 64 -21.37 -2.62 -3.82
N ASP A 65 -21.84 -2.64 -5.07
CA ASP A 65 -21.97 -1.43 -5.88
C ASP A 65 -22.89 -0.41 -5.21
N TYR A 66 -22.38 0.80 -5.01
CA TYR A 66 -23.14 1.90 -4.41
C TYR A 66 -22.61 3.24 -4.91
N THR A 67 -23.51 4.21 -5.06
CA THR A 67 -23.17 5.58 -5.41
C THR A 67 -24.06 6.51 -4.63
N ASP A 68 -23.43 7.41 -3.86
CA ASP A 68 -24.12 8.51 -3.21
C ASP A 68 -23.76 9.83 -3.87
N THR A 69 -24.78 10.58 -4.29
CA THR A 69 -24.59 11.86 -4.98
C THR A 69 -24.31 13.01 -4.01
N VAL A 70 -24.61 12.85 -2.72
CA VAL A 70 -24.40 13.88 -1.70
C VAL A 70 -22.94 13.91 -1.24
N THR A 71 -22.38 12.76 -0.88
CA THR A 71 -20.99 12.61 -0.42
C THR A 71 -20.01 12.41 -1.57
N THR A 72 -20.52 12.11 -2.78
CA THR A 72 -19.75 11.64 -3.94
C THR A 72 -19.05 10.29 -3.75
N PHE A 73 -19.37 9.59 -2.65
CA PHE A 73 -18.85 8.26 -2.39
C PHE A 73 -19.31 7.27 -3.46
N THR A 74 -18.42 6.39 -3.88
CA THR A 74 -18.74 5.31 -4.82
C THR A 74 -17.96 4.07 -4.44
N SER A 75 -18.64 2.92 -4.42
CA SER A 75 -18.01 1.59 -4.40
C SER A 75 -18.37 0.85 -5.69
N ASN A 76 -17.44 0.02 -6.14
CA ASN A 76 -17.67 -0.91 -7.25
C ASN A 76 -17.03 -2.24 -6.86
N SER A 77 -17.85 -3.29 -6.80
CA SER A 77 -17.46 -4.64 -6.41
C SER A 77 -16.53 -5.32 -7.41
N THR A 78 -16.54 -4.89 -8.68
CA THR A 78 -15.74 -5.48 -9.76
C THR A 78 -14.26 -5.15 -9.59
N TYR A 79 -13.43 -6.20 -9.63
CA TYR A 79 -11.98 -6.07 -9.67
C TYR A 79 -11.44 -6.26 -11.09
N PHE A 80 -10.43 -5.46 -11.44
CA PHE A 80 -9.58 -5.65 -12.61
C PHE A 80 -8.16 -5.20 -12.27
N PHE A 81 -7.19 -5.61 -13.08
CA PHE A 81 -5.82 -5.11 -13.02
C PHE A 81 -5.37 -4.58 -14.37
N GLN A 82 -4.34 -3.74 -14.39
CA GLN A 82 -3.89 -3.04 -15.59
C GLN A 82 -2.51 -3.55 -15.98
N VAL A 83 -2.35 -3.88 -17.26
CA VAL A 83 -1.11 -4.41 -17.81
C VAL A 83 -0.59 -3.47 -18.87
N PHE A 84 0.69 -3.14 -18.80
CA PHE A 84 1.39 -2.37 -19.80
C PHE A 84 2.49 -3.26 -20.39
N PRO A 85 2.25 -3.91 -21.55
CA PRO A 85 3.28 -4.69 -22.23
C PRO A 85 4.48 -3.79 -22.57
N ALA A 86 5.70 -4.34 -22.48
CA ALA A 86 6.88 -3.63 -22.96
C ALA A 86 6.77 -3.39 -24.48
N ALA A 87 7.17 -2.22 -24.97
CA ALA A 87 7.12 -1.90 -26.40
C ALA A 87 7.97 -2.84 -27.27
N SER A 88 9.05 -3.40 -26.70
CA SER A 88 9.90 -4.41 -27.34
C SER A 88 9.25 -5.79 -27.42
N GLN A 89 8.17 -6.02 -26.67
CA GLN A 89 7.54 -7.33 -26.42
C GLN A 89 8.46 -8.37 -25.77
N GLU A 90 9.66 -7.98 -25.34
CA GLU A 90 10.54 -8.85 -24.58
C GLU A 90 10.00 -9.04 -23.15
N LYS A 91 10.05 -10.27 -22.64
CA LYS A 91 9.53 -10.66 -21.33
C LYS A 91 10.59 -10.67 -20.21
N LYS A 92 11.70 -9.96 -20.42
CA LYS A 92 12.89 -10.02 -19.55
C LYS A 92 12.77 -9.16 -18.28
N LYS A 93 12.02 -8.07 -18.34
CA LYS A 93 11.86 -7.12 -17.25
C LYS A 93 10.41 -7.05 -16.84
N LEU A 94 10.13 -7.36 -15.58
CA LEU A 94 8.79 -7.37 -15.00
C LEU A 94 8.74 -6.42 -13.80
N LEU A 95 7.77 -5.52 -13.80
CA LEU A 95 7.40 -4.70 -12.66
C LEU A 95 6.01 -5.14 -12.17
N LEU A 96 5.91 -5.60 -10.93
CA LEU A 96 4.66 -5.80 -10.20
C LEU A 96 4.45 -4.58 -9.30
N PHE A 97 3.47 -3.72 -9.62
CA PHE A 97 3.30 -2.45 -8.91
C PHE A 97 1.95 -2.32 -8.21
N PHE A 98 1.98 -2.24 -6.89
CA PHE A 98 0.81 -2.20 -6.02
C PHE A 98 0.34 -0.76 -5.79
N GLN A 99 -0.94 -0.51 -6.04
CA GLN A 99 -1.58 0.77 -5.77
C GLN A 99 -1.67 1.06 -4.26
N GLY A 100 -1.53 2.33 -3.89
CA GLY A 100 -1.92 2.83 -2.57
C GLY A 100 -3.43 3.06 -2.39
N GLY A 101 -3.80 3.79 -1.34
CA GLY A 101 -5.21 4.13 -1.08
C GLY A 101 -5.69 3.80 0.32
N GLY A 102 -4.83 3.98 1.32
CA GLY A 102 -5.17 3.90 2.74
C GLY A 102 -5.44 2.49 3.27
N ALA A 103 -6.09 2.41 4.43
CA ALA A 103 -6.42 1.16 5.10
C ALA A 103 -7.49 1.44 6.18
N CYS A 104 -8.24 0.41 6.55
CA CYS A 104 -9.03 0.47 7.77
C CYS A 104 -8.35 -0.35 8.87
N VAL A 105 -8.41 0.11 10.11
CA VAL A 105 -7.59 -0.41 11.23
C VAL A 105 -8.37 -1.21 12.27
N ASP A 106 -9.70 -1.16 12.21
CA ASP A 106 -10.60 -1.84 13.13
C ASP A 106 -12.02 -1.91 12.53
N LYS A 107 -12.97 -2.51 13.25
CA LYS A 107 -14.35 -2.66 12.77
C LYS A 107 -15.08 -1.33 12.53
N TYR A 108 -14.65 -0.24 13.17
CA TYR A 108 -15.27 1.07 13.03
C TYR A 108 -14.77 1.76 11.77
N THR A 109 -13.46 1.73 11.56
CA THR A 109 -12.83 2.29 10.38
C THR A 109 -13.11 1.46 9.13
N CYS A 110 -13.43 0.17 9.25
CA CYS A 110 -13.82 -0.67 8.12
C CYS A 110 -15.31 -0.60 7.77
N ASP A 111 -16.13 0.07 8.57
CA ASP A 111 -17.58 0.07 8.36
C ASP A 111 -17.99 0.90 7.13
N PHE A 112 -18.88 0.35 6.31
CA PHE A 112 -19.35 0.98 5.07
C PHE A 112 -19.92 2.38 5.32
N ALA A 113 -20.74 2.53 6.37
CA ALA A 113 -21.41 3.78 6.63
C ALA A 113 -20.41 4.89 6.95
N LEU A 114 -19.28 4.59 7.60
CA LEU A 114 -18.22 5.56 7.85
C LEU A 114 -17.57 5.97 6.54
N GLN A 115 -17.19 5.00 5.71
CA GLN A 115 -16.55 5.27 4.41
C GLN A 115 -17.45 6.14 3.51
N CYS A 116 -18.73 5.79 3.42
CA CYS A 116 -19.72 6.57 2.68
C CYS A 116 -19.84 7.99 3.22
N GLN A 117 -19.95 8.14 4.54
CA GLN A 117 -20.13 9.46 5.14
C GLN A 117 -18.90 10.37 5.04
N LEU A 118 -17.70 9.79 4.95
CA LEU A 118 -16.46 10.52 4.69
C LEU A 118 -16.33 10.94 3.22
N GLY A 119 -17.05 10.29 2.29
CA GLY A 119 -17.08 10.69 0.89
C GLY A 119 -15.71 10.61 0.21
N SER A 120 -15.29 11.72 -0.39
CA SER A 120 -13.95 11.87 -0.98
C SER A 120 -12.81 11.75 0.03
N SER A 121 -13.09 11.81 1.34
CA SER A 121 -12.12 11.63 2.43
C SER A 121 -12.20 10.24 3.07
N ALA A 122 -12.80 9.25 2.38
CA ALA A 122 -12.79 7.86 2.81
C ALA A 122 -11.37 7.39 3.16
N LEU A 123 -11.27 6.51 4.16
CA LEU A 123 -9.99 5.99 4.65
C LEU A 123 -9.39 4.96 3.69
N ILE A 124 -10.21 4.38 2.81
CA ILE A 124 -9.82 3.38 1.84
C ILE A 124 -10.34 3.72 0.46
N THR A 125 -9.59 3.34 -0.58
CA THR A 125 -10.12 3.22 -1.93
C THR A 125 -11.11 2.04 -2.00
N THR A 126 -12.24 2.23 -2.65
CA THR A 126 -13.38 1.28 -2.67
C THR A 126 -13.76 0.79 -4.07
N LYS A 127 -12.92 1.07 -5.06
CA LYS A 127 -13.06 0.59 -6.45
C LYS A 127 -11.69 0.43 -7.09
N ALA A 128 -11.52 -0.54 -7.97
CA ALA A 128 -10.34 -0.63 -8.82
C ALA A 128 -10.28 0.59 -9.75
N SER A 129 -9.09 1.15 -9.95
CA SER A 129 -8.85 2.33 -10.78
C SER A 129 -7.64 2.15 -11.67
N VAL A 130 -7.72 2.67 -12.89
CA VAL A 130 -6.59 2.76 -13.83
C VAL A 130 -5.67 3.91 -13.47
N THR A 131 -4.44 3.88 -13.98
CA THR A 131 -3.50 5.00 -13.95
C THR A 131 -2.67 5.02 -15.23
N ASP A 132 -2.20 6.19 -15.63
CA ASP A 132 -1.30 6.41 -16.77
C ASP A 132 -0.26 7.50 -16.45
N THR A 133 -0.02 7.73 -15.15
CA THR A 133 0.81 8.82 -14.62
C THR A 133 2.08 8.30 -13.95
N GLY A 134 3.06 9.20 -13.78
CA GLY A 134 4.32 8.91 -13.12
C GLY A 134 5.07 7.76 -13.81
N ILE A 135 5.47 6.74 -13.04
CA ILE A 135 6.17 5.58 -13.60
C ILE A 135 5.30 4.75 -14.57
N MET A 136 3.97 4.92 -14.57
CA MET A 136 3.06 4.27 -15.51
C MET A 136 2.90 5.04 -16.82
N ASN A 137 3.35 6.29 -16.87
CA ASN A 137 3.24 7.13 -18.05
C ASN A 137 4.23 6.66 -19.13
N ARG A 138 3.71 5.97 -20.14
CA ARG A 138 4.49 5.48 -21.30
C ARG A 138 4.99 6.59 -22.23
N THR A 139 4.42 7.80 -22.11
CA THR A 139 4.80 8.95 -22.95
C THR A 139 5.88 9.83 -22.30
N LEU A 140 6.19 9.59 -21.03
CA LEU A 140 7.20 10.36 -20.31
C LEU A 140 8.61 9.97 -20.79
N GLU A 141 9.29 10.92 -21.42
CA GLU A 141 10.67 10.75 -21.88
C GLU A 141 11.59 10.49 -20.67
N GLY A 142 12.46 9.48 -20.79
CA GLY A 142 13.38 9.10 -19.70
C GLY A 142 12.72 8.36 -18.53
N ASN A 143 11.44 7.99 -18.61
CA ASN A 143 10.86 7.07 -17.64
C ASN A 143 11.60 5.73 -17.68
N VAL A 144 12.32 5.42 -16.60
CA VAL A 144 13.19 4.24 -16.45
C VAL A 144 12.43 2.90 -16.49
N PHE A 145 11.10 2.93 -16.44
CA PHE A 145 10.24 1.74 -16.55
C PHE A 145 9.63 1.57 -17.95
N ASN A 146 9.95 2.41 -18.92
CA ASN A 146 9.40 2.31 -20.29
C ASN A 146 9.72 0.99 -21.00
N ASP A 147 10.80 0.31 -20.64
CA ASP A 147 11.19 -0.99 -21.18
C ASP A 147 10.74 -2.19 -20.32
N TYR A 148 10.00 -1.97 -19.24
CA TYR A 148 9.43 -3.02 -18.40
C TYR A 148 8.06 -3.46 -18.92
N ASN A 149 7.75 -4.74 -18.74
CA ASN A 149 6.36 -5.18 -18.65
C ASN A 149 5.85 -4.80 -17.28
N ILE A 150 4.78 -4.02 -17.21
CA ILE A 150 4.24 -3.57 -15.93
C ILE A 150 2.89 -4.24 -15.70
N VAL A 151 2.75 -4.89 -14.55
CA VAL A 151 1.48 -5.40 -14.02
C VAL A 151 1.14 -4.53 -12.82
N TYR A 152 0.21 -3.63 -13.01
CA TYR A 152 -0.30 -2.74 -11.98
C TYR A 152 -1.49 -3.39 -11.28
N LEU A 153 -1.44 -3.43 -9.94
CA LEU A 153 -2.45 -4.03 -9.08
C LEU A 153 -3.25 -2.94 -8.39
N PRO A 154 -4.47 -2.62 -8.85
CA PRO A 154 -5.34 -1.69 -8.16
C PRO A 154 -5.68 -2.18 -6.75
N TYR A 155 -5.90 -1.24 -5.85
CA TYR A 155 -6.23 -1.48 -4.46
C TYR A 155 -7.63 -0.96 -4.15
N CYS A 156 -8.50 -1.83 -3.63
CA CYS A 156 -9.89 -1.46 -3.36
C CYS A 156 -10.51 -2.23 -2.19
N THR A 157 -9.67 -2.81 -1.34
CA THR A 157 -10.08 -3.78 -0.29
C THR A 157 -9.76 -3.33 1.13
N GLY A 158 -8.99 -2.25 1.32
CA GLY A 158 -8.74 -1.66 2.65
C GLY A 158 -7.91 -2.52 3.62
N ASP A 159 -7.32 -3.60 3.13
CA ASP A 159 -6.68 -4.70 3.87
C ASP A 159 -5.21 -4.95 3.49
N LEU A 160 -4.54 -3.93 2.94
CA LEU A 160 -3.13 -3.94 2.52
C LEU A 160 -2.77 -5.10 1.57
N PHE A 161 -3.70 -5.57 0.74
CA PHE A 161 -3.53 -6.70 -0.19
C PHE A 161 -3.32 -8.06 0.48
N VAL A 162 -3.47 -8.18 1.79
CA VAL A 162 -3.22 -9.44 2.53
C VAL A 162 -4.49 -10.07 3.09
N GLY A 163 -5.61 -9.35 3.06
CA GLY A 163 -6.85 -9.79 3.68
C GLY A 163 -7.56 -10.92 2.94
N ASN A 164 -8.18 -11.81 3.71
CA ASN A 164 -9.10 -12.84 3.23
C ASN A 164 -10.19 -13.10 4.28
N LYS A 165 -11.03 -12.08 4.49
CA LYS A 165 -12.01 -12.05 5.57
C LYS A 165 -13.26 -11.29 5.15
N TYR A 166 -14.42 -11.74 5.62
CA TYR A 166 -15.66 -10.98 5.53
C TYR A 166 -16.00 -10.36 6.89
N LEU A 167 -16.31 -9.08 6.88
CA LEU A 167 -16.87 -8.37 8.03
C LEU A 167 -18.36 -8.14 7.78
N GLU A 168 -19.18 -8.64 8.70
CA GLU A 168 -20.62 -8.38 8.70
C GLU A 168 -20.90 -6.88 8.75
N SER A 169 -22.05 -6.48 8.20
CA SER A 169 -22.50 -5.09 8.24
C SER A 169 -22.54 -4.59 9.68
N TYR A 170 -21.98 -3.40 9.88
CA TYR A 170 -21.89 -2.77 11.19
C TYR A 170 -22.15 -1.28 11.06
N GLU A 171 -22.91 -0.74 12.01
CA GLU A 171 -23.08 0.70 12.19
C GLU A 171 -22.81 1.03 13.65
N SER A 172 -21.90 1.96 13.85
CA SER A 172 -21.48 2.47 15.14
C SER A 172 -22.19 3.78 15.52
N VAL A 173 -22.02 4.18 16.77
CA VAL A 173 -22.48 5.50 17.26
C VAL A 173 -21.81 6.67 16.53
N TYR A 174 -20.61 6.48 15.97
CA TYR A 174 -19.93 7.52 15.19
C TYR A 174 -20.66 7.80 13.89
N ASN A 175 -21.23 6.78 13.25
CA ASN A 175 -21.97 6.93 12.00
C ASN A 175 -23.22 7.80 12.19
N GLN A 176 -23.91 7.68 13.33
CA GLN A 176 -25.10 8.47 13.63
C GLN A 176 -24.78 9.96 13.87
N ALA A 177 -23.57 10.25 14.32
CA ALA A 177 -23.12 11.61 14.59
C ALA A 177 -22.64 12.35 13.33
N LEU A 178 -22.39 11.61 12.24
CA LEU A 178 -22.08 12.18 10.94
C LEU A 178 -23.39 12.57 10.21
N GLY A 179 -23.39 13.74 9.57
CA GLY A 179 -24.60 14.38 9.04
C GLY A 179 -25.17 13.74 7.76
N ASN A 180 -24.55 12.67 7.27
CA ASN A 180 -24.81 12.05 5.97
C ASN A 180 -25.70 10.82 6.15
N GLN A 181 -26.93 11.06 6.62
CA GLN A 181 -27.88 10.02 7.01
C GLN A 181 -28.26 9.05 5.88
N GLN A 182 -28.11 9.46 4.62
CA GLN A 182 -28.34 8.61 3.45
C GLN A 182 -27.36 7.42 3.37
N CYS A 183 -26.20 7.50 4.04
CA CYS A 183 -25.24 6.41 4.14
C CYS A 183 -25.59 5.36 5.21
N LEU A 184 -26.59 5.63 6.05
CA LEU A 184 -27.05 4.70 7.09
C LEU A 184 -28.11 3.74 6.52
N GLY A 185 -28.26 2.59 7.17
CA GLY A 185 -29.23 1.55 6.81
C GLY A 185 -28.92 0.81 5.52
N GLN A 186 -27.72 0.98 4.94
CA GLN A 186 -27.35 0.34 3.67
C GLN A 186 -27.05 -1.15 3.82
N ASN A 187 -26.80 -1.62 5.06
CA ASN A 187 -26.59 -3.02 5.40
C ASN A 187 -25.51 -3.71 4.54
N GLN A 188 -24.42 -3.00 4.23
CA GLN A 188 -23.29 -3.55 3.49
C GLN A 188 -22.22 -4.07 4.45
N GLY A 189 -21.81 -5.33 4.27
CA GLY A 189 -20.59 -5.87 4.87
C GLY A 189 -19.35 -5.52 4.04
N MET A 190 -18.18 -5.77 4.60
CA MET A 190 -16.89 -5.52 3.94
C MET A 190 -16.19 -6.83 3.58
N TYR A 191 -15.76 -6.95 2.34
CA TYR A 191 -14.92 -8.03 1.84
C TYR A 191 -13.45 -7.59 1.84
N MET A 192 -12.68 -8.04 2.82
CA MET A 192 -11.23 -7.96 2.82
C MET A 192 -10.71 -9.07 1.91
N ASN A 193 -10.59 -8.78 0.63
CA ASN A 193 -10.31 -9.75 -0.44
C ASN A 193 -8.96 -9.51 -1.14
N GLY A 194 -8.08 -8.73 -0.52
CA GLY A 194 -6.78 -8.35 -1.07
C GLY A 194 -5.91 -9.54 -1.45
N TYR A 195 -5.93 -10.61 -0.66
CA TYR A 195 -5.19 -11.84 -0.95
C TYR A 195 -5.66 -12.50 -2.25
N ASN A 196 -6.97 -12.70 -2.41
CA ASN A 196 -7.52 -13.38 -3.59
C ASN A 196 -7.30 -12.54 -4.87
N ASN A 197 -7.44 -11.21 -4.77
CA ASN A 197 -7.13 -10.29 -5.86
C ASN A 197 -5.65 -10.40 -6.26
N THR A 198 -4.73 -10.28 -5.29
CA THR A 198 -3.28 -10.37 -5.54
C THR A 198 -2.89 -11.71 -6.14
N MET A 199 -3.41 -12.81 -5.59
CA MET A 199 -3.14 -14.15 -6.06
C MET A 199 -3.60 -14.37 -7.51
N ALA A 200 -4.76 -13.83 -7.89
CA ALA A 200 -5.24 -13.89 -9.27
C ALA A 200 -4.28 -13.18 -10.24
N VAL A 201 -3.80 -11.99 -9.86
CA VAL A 201 -2.85 -11.21 -10.65
C VAL A 201 -1.49 -11.91 -10.74
N LEU A 202 -0.94 -12.40 -9.62
CA LEU A 202 0.36 -13.07 -9.60
C LEU A 202 0.35 -14.37 -10.41
N LYS A 203 -0.74 -15.15 -10.35
CA LYS A 203 -0.92 -16.35 -11.20
C LYS A 203 -0.93 -16.01 -12.69
N TRP A 204 -1.66 -14.96 -13.05
CA TRP A 204 -1.67 -14.48 -14.43
C TRP A 204 -0.27 -14.00 -14.85
N ALA A 205 0.40 -13.21 -14.01
CA ALA A 205 1.73 -12.69 -14.29
C ALA A 205 2.78 -13.80 -14.45
N LEU A 206 2.79 -14.80 -13.57
CA LEU A 206 3.71 -15.95 -13.65
C LEU A 206 3.50 -16.74 -14.95
N THR A 207 2.24 -16.95 -15.34
CA THR A 207 1.91 -17.67 -16.58
C THR A 207 2.43 -16.92 -17.81
N ASN A 208 2.36 -15.59 -17.80
CA ASN A 208 2.69 -14.75 -18.94
C ASN A 208 4.17 -14.34 -18.99
N TYR A 209 4.84 -14.31 -17.83
CA TYR A 209 6.24 -13.93 -17.65
C TYR A 209 6.95 -14.93 -16.73
N PRO A 210 7.14 -16.20 -17.14
CA PRO A 210 7.67 -17.25 -16.26
C PRO A 210 9.17 -17.10 -15.95
N ASP A 211 9.94 -16.49 -16.87
CA ASP A 211 11.40 -16.45 -16.82
C ASP A 211 11.97 -15.04 -17.12
N PRO A 212 11.60 -14.00 -16.34
CA PRO A 212 12.24 -12.69 -16.44
C PRO A 212 13.68 -12.74 -15.92
N GLU A 213 14.55 -11.94 -16.53
CA GLU A 213 15.91 -11.69 -16.06
C GLU A 213 15.92 -10.75 -14.85
N GLN A 214 14.91 -9.87 -14.76
CA GLN A 214 14.75 -8.89 -13.68
C GLN A 214 13.30 -8.76 -13.26
N ILE A 215 13.05 -8.82 -11.95
CA ILE A 215 11.76 -8.59 -11.32
C ILE A 215 11.90 -7.45 -10.33
N VAL A 216 11.05 -6.45 -10.47
CA VAL A 216 10.82 -5.42 -9.47
C VAL A 216 9.43 -5.65 -8.89
N ILE A 217 9.34 -5.81 -7.58
CA ILE A 217 8.09 -5.67 -6.85
C ILE A 217 8.08 -4.31 -6.17
N GLY A 218 7.03 -3.52 -6.34
CA GLY A 218 6.98 -2.22 -5.72
C GLY A 218 5.58 -1.69 -5.52
N GLY A 219 5.46 -0.55 -4.89
CA GLY A 219 4.19 0.11 -4.71
C GLY A 219 4.33 1.41 -3.96
N TYR A 220 3.21 2.12 -3.82
CA TYR A 220 3.16 3.36 -3.08
C TYR A 220 2.13 3.30 -1.94
N SER A 221 2.37 4.02 -0.84
CA SER A 221 1.45 4.07 0.31
C SER A 221 1.13 2.65 0.82
N ALA A 222 -0.14 2.27 0.97
CA ALA A 222 -0.57 0.89 1.28
C ALA A 222 0.04 -0.17 0.34
N GLY A 223 0.21 0.15 -0.95
CA GLY A 223 0.83 -0.74 -1.92
C GLY A 223 2.33 -0.92 -1.69
N SER A 224 3.01 0.05 -1.09
CA SER A 224 4.42 -0.12 -0.70
C SER A 224 4.54 -1.16 0.41
N LEU A 225 3.65 -1.14 1.41
CA LEU A 225 3.58 -2.19 2.44
C LEU A 225 3.28 -3.55 1.82
N ALA A 226 2.35 -3.61 0.85
CA ALA A 226 2.06 -4.84 0.12
C ALA A 226 3.29 -5.38 -0.62
N ALA A 227 4.07 -4.54 -1.29
CA ALA A 227 5.31 -4.97 -1.94
C ALA A 227 6.31 -5.58 -0.95
N GLN A 228 6.40 -5.04 0.27
CA GLN A 228 7.24 -5.61 1.33
C GLN A 228 6.67 -6.96 1.79
N MET A 229 5.37 -7.05 2.04
CA MET A 229 4.69 -8.25 2.55
C MET A 229 4.67 -9.41 1.54
N TRP A 230 4.56 -9.11 0.24
CA TRP A 230 4.53 -10.11 -0.83
C TRP A 230 5.91 -10.45 -1.40
N SER A 231 6.99 -9.81 -0.92
CA SER A 231 8.35 -9.94 -1.46
C SER A 231 8.84 -11.39 -1.46
N ALA A 232 8.76 -12.10 -0.33
CA ALA A 232 9.19 -13.49 -0.21
C ALA A 232 8.36 -14.43 -1.09
N PHE A 233 7.04 -14.25 -1.12
CA PHE A 233 6.14 -15.03 -1.96
C PHE A 233 6.52 -14.90 -3.44
N VAL A 234 6.75 -13.67 -3.93
CA VAL A 234 7.15 -13.42 -5.32
C VAL A 234 8.53 -14.01 -5.61
N ALA A 235 9.51 -13.79 -4.74
CA ALA A 235 10.86 -14.33 -4.92
C ALA A 235 10.86 -15.87 -5.07
N LYS A 236 10.10 -16.54 -4.20
CA LYS A 236 9.93 -18.00 -4.25
C LYS A 236 9.14 -18.46 -5.47
N THR A 237 8.05 -17.77 -5.81
CA THR A 237 7.18 -18.10 -6.94
C THR A 237 7.91 -18.04 -8.29
N TRP A 238 8.81 -17.07 -8.46
CA TRP A 238 9.66 -16.96 -9.64
C TRP A 238 11.01 -17.67 -9.53
N GLU A 239 11.26 -18.35 -8.40
CA GLU A 239 12.50 -19.06 -8.13
C GLU A 239 13.76 -18.17 -8.28
N VAL A 240 13.66 -16.93 -7.80
CA VAL A 240 14.66 -15.87 -7.98
C VAL A 240 16.08 -16.35 -7.68
N GLU A 241 16.27 -17.03 -6.55
CA GLU A 241 17.57 -17.52 -6.10
C GLU A 241 18.14 -18.61 -7.02
N SER A 242 17.32 -19.57 -7.45
CA SER A 242 17.78 -20.70 -8.27
C SER A 242 18.05 -20.28 -9.72
N LYS A 243 17.30 -19.29 -10.22
CA LYS A 243 17.44 -18.74 -11.57
C LYS A 243 18.43 -17.58 -11.66
N SER A 244 18.92 -17.08 -10.53
CA SER A 244 19.75 -15.87 -10.47
C SER A 244 19.08 -14.66 -11.14
N THR A 245 17.76 -14.57 -11.02
CA THR A 245 16.97 -13.43 -11.49
C THR A 245 17.29 -12.22 -10.60
N LYS A 246 17.56 -11.06 -11.21
CA LYS A 246 17.74 -9.83 -10.41
C LYS A 246 16.41 -9.47 -9.75
N PHE A 247 16.37 -9.48 -8.42
CA PHE A 247 15.14 -9.22 -7.65
C PHE A 247 15.28 -7.96 -6.81
N GLN A 248 14.31 -7.07 -6.95
CA GLN A 248 14.36 -5.76 -6.33
C GLN A 248 13.00 -5.38 -5.75
N VAL A 249 13.02 -4.71 -4.59
CA VAL A 249 11.83 -4.29 -3.86
C VAL A 249 11.83 -2.77 -3.70
N MET A 250 10.80 -2.09 -4.17
CA MET A 250 10.69 -0.62 -4.15
C MET A 250 9.47 -0.16 -3.35
N ALA A 251 9.69 0.55 -2.26
CA ALA A 251 8.65 1.09 -1.39
C ALA A 251 8.63 2.63 -1.45
N ASP A 252 7.54 3.21 -1.97
CA ASP A 252 7.31 4.65 -1.96
C ASP A 252 6.31 5.05 -0.86
N SER A 253 6.79 5.86 0.07
CA SER A 253 6.01 6.51 1.13
C SER A 253 5.36 5.55 2.12
N TYR A 254 6.10 4.52 2.53
CA TYR A 254 5.83 3.75 3.75
C TYR A 254 6.98 2.79 4.08
N VAL A 255 7.54 2.91 5.28
CA VAL A 255 8.53 1.96 5.82
C VAL A 255 7.97 1.07 6.94
N GLY A 256 6.86 1.51 7.58
CA GLY A 256 6.22 0.79 8.68
C GLY A 256 6.32 1.47 10.04
N VAL A 257 6.45 2.80 10.11
CA VAL A 257 6.38 3.52 11.39
C VAL A 257 4.99 3.33 12.01
N PHE A 258 4.94 2.64 13.14
CA PHE A 258 3.71 2.13 13.74
C PHE A 258 3.75 2.28 15.27
N PRO A 259 2.61 2.46 15.98
CA PRO A 259 2.59 2.62 17.44
C PRO A 259 2.75 1.27 18.18
N GLU A 260 3.88 0.59 17.92
CA GLU A 260 4.21 -0.77 18.38
C GLU A 260 4.15 -0.94 19.91
N TYR A 261 4.36 0.13 20.66
CA TYR A 261 4.28 0.12 22.13
C TYR A 261 2.85 -0.15 22.67
N LYS A 262 1.84 0.03 21.82
CA LYS A 262 0.43 -0.17 22.18
C LYS A 262 -0.22 -1.26 21.34
N THR A 263 0.01 -1.22 20.03
CA THR A 263 -0.63 -2.09 19.04
C THR A 263 0.47 -2.63 18.14
N PRO A 264 0.89 -3.90 18.34
CA PRO A 264 1.85 -4.53 17.46
C PRO A 264 1.34 -4.53 16.02
N GLY A 265 2.22 -4.30 15.04
CA GLY A 265 1.84 -4.30 13.62
C GLY A 265 1.04 -5.53 13.17
N SER A 266 1.37 -6.68 13.75
CA SER A 266 0.67 -7.94 13.50
C SER A 266 -0.80 -7.98 13.91
N GLU A 267 -1.25 -7.16 14.86
CA GLU A 267 -2.67 -7.08 15.23
C GLU A 267 -3.53 -6.74 14.00
N LEU A 268 -3.02 -5.83 13.15
CA LEU A 268 -3.72 -5.42 11.94
C LEU A 268 -3.73 -6.52 10.87
N ILE A 269 -2.59 -7.20 10.68
CA ILE A 269 -2.49 -8.31 9.73
C ILE A 269 -3.37 -9.49 10.15
N ASN A 270 -3.42 -9.79 11.45
CA ASN A 270 -4.31 -10.80 12.01
C ASN A 270 -5.78 -10.40 11.85
N TYR A 271 -6.10 -9.12 12.10
CA TYR A 271 -7.44 -8.59 11.93
C TYR A 271 -7.96 -8.75 10.49
N TYR A 272 -7.09 -8.62 9.47
CA TYR A 272 -7.43 -8.89 8.06
C TYR A 272 -7.51 -10.38 7.71
N GLY A 273 -7.04 -11.27 8.58
CA GLY A 273 -6.90 -12.70 8.30
C GLY A 273 -5.69 -13.04 7.43
N GLY A 274 -4.65 -12.20 7.42
CA GLY A 274 -3.51 -12.29 6.51
C GLY A 274 -2.29 -13.06 7.04
N CYS A 275 -2.20 -13.37 8.33
CA CYS A 275 -0.99 -13.91 8.96
C CYS A 275 -0.45 -15.21 8.33
N GLY A 276 -1.33 -16.07 7.79
CA GLY A 276 -0.93 -17.33 7.15
C GLY A 276 -0.85 -17.28 5.62
N LEU A 277 -0.96 -16.09 5.00
CA LEU A 277 -1.24 -15.98 3.56
C LEU A 277 -0.10 -15.38 2.72
N VAL A 278 0.91 -14.79 3.37
CA VAL A 278 1.97 -13.99 2.71
C VAL A 278 3.36 -14.61 2.84
N ASP A 279 3.43 -15.95 2.87
CA ASP A 279 4.69 -16.72 2.94
C ASP A 279 5.61 -16.36 4.13
N PHE A 280 5.02 -15.92 5.25
CA PHE A 280 5.74 -15.86 6.51
C PHE A 280 6.24 -17.26 6.93
N PRO A 281 7.45 -17.37 7.52
CA PRO A 281 7.89 -18.59 8.17
C PRO A 281 6.92 -19.00 9.29
N ASP A 282 6.74 -20.30 9.56
CA ASP A 282 5.79 -20.83 10.56
C ASP A 282 5.90 -20.16 11.94
N ALA A 283 7.13 -19.85 12.36
CA ALA A 283 7.39 -19.15 13.62
C ALA A 283 6.83 -17.70 13.59
N MET A 284 6.94 -17.02 12.45
CA MET A 284 6.38 -15.68 12.27
C MET A 284 4.85 -15.72 12.17
N VAL A 285 4.28 -16.71 11.47
CA VAL A 285 2.82 -16.92 11.44
C VAL A 285 2.28 -17.02 12.87
N SER A 286 2.90 -17.87 13.69
CA SER A 286 2.52 -18.07 15.09
C SER A 286 2.57 -16.77 15.91
N ARG A 287 3.58 -15.92 15.67
CA ARG A 287 3.71 -14.63 16.37
C ARG A 287 2.73 -13.57 15.86
N CYS A 288 2.43 -13.61 14.57
CA CYS A 288 1.46 -12.73 13.92
C CYS A 288 0.05 -13.00 14.44
N GLU A 289 -0.37 -14.28 14.46
CA GLU A 289 -1.67 -14.71 15.00
C GLU A 289 -1.79 -14.48 16.51
N ALA A 290 -0.66 -14.50 17.22
CA ALA A 290 -0.60 -14.12 18.63
C ALA A 290 -0.58 -12.60 18.87
N GLU A 291 -0.57 -11.79 17.80
CA GLU A 291 -0.56 -10.31 17.87
C GLU A 291 0.65 -9.77 18.63
N THR A 292 1.82 -10.38 18.42
CA THR A 292 3.08 -10.04 19.13
C THR A 292 4.25 -9.69 18.21
N ALA A 293 4.07 -9.78 16.89
CA ALA A 293 5.11 -9.40 15.94
C ALA A 293 4.99 -7.92 15.59
N THR A 294 6.12 -7.23 15.63
CA THR A 294 6.27 -5.86 15.13
C THR A 294 6.40 -5.85 13.60
N VAL A 295 6.17 -4.70 12.98
CA VAL A 295 6.39 -4.51 11.54
C VAL A 295 7.83 -4.84 11.15
N ILE A 296 8.81 -4.38 11.94
CA ILE A 296 10.24 -4.66 11.69
C ILE A 296 10.49 -6.16 11.63
N GLU A 297 9.96 -6.93 12.59
CA GLU A 297 10.19 -8.38 12.64
C GLU A 297 9.50 -9.11 11.50
N MET A 298 8.27 -8.72 11.16
CA MET A 298 7.53 -9.29 10.03
C MET A 298 8.28 -9.07 8.72
N VAL A 299 8.63 -7.82 8.39
CA VAL A 299 9.35 -7.49 7.14
C VAL A 299 10.75 -8.10 7.13
N SER A 300 11.49 -8.07 8.25
CA SER A 300 12.80 -8.72 8.35
C SER A 300 12.72 -10.23 8.11
N SER A 301 11.65 -10.89 8.55
CA SER A 301 11.47 -12.32 8.29
C SER A 301 11.30 -12.61 6.80
N LEU A 302 10.59 -11.75 6.06
CA LEU A 302 10.40 -11.89 4.61
C LEU A 302 11.68 -11.56 3.84
N MET A 303 12.42 -10.53 4.26
CA MET A 303 13.74 -10.21 3.71
C MET A 303 14.69 -11.42 3.78
N ASN A 304 14.69 -12.15 4.88
CA ASN A 304 15.55 -13.33 5.04
C ASN A 304 15.18 -14.50 4.10
N GLU A 305 13.95 -14.56 3.60
CA GLU A 305 13.52 -15.57 2.62
C GLU A 305 13.94 -15.23 1.18
N ALA A 306 14.38 -13.99 0.92
CA ALA A 306 14.86 -13.52 -0.38
C ALA A 306 16.21 -12.77 -0.24
N PRO A 307 17.30 -13.46 0.16
CA PRO A 307 18.58 -12.86 0.49
C PRO A 307 19.28 -12.12 -0.66
N SER A 308 18.92 -12.39 -1.92
CA SER A 308 19.45 -11.64 -3.07
C SER A 308 18.73 -10.32 -3.35
N GLY A 309 17.71 -9.97 -2.55
CA GLY A 309 16.88 -8.79 -2.79
C GLY A 309 17.62 -7.47 -2.61
N GLU A 310 17.45 -6.53 -3.54
CA GLU A 310 17.88 -5.14 -3.37
C GLU A 310 16.67 -4.28 -3.03
N TRP A 311 16.74 -3.48 -1.98
CA TRP A 311 15.60 -2.70 -1.48
C TRP A 311 15.83 -1.20 -1.68
N LEU A 312 14.80 -0.49 -2.10
CA LEU A 312 14.78 0.96 -2.22
C LEU A 312 13.57 1.50 -1.47
N PHE A 313 13.81 2.40 -0.52
CA PHE A 313 12.79 3.14 0.21
C PHE A 313 12.85 4.61 -0.19
N ILE A 314 11.71 5.15 -0.66
CA ILE A 314 11.53 6.55 -1.07
C ILE A 314 10.55 7.15 -0.07
N ASP A 315 11.03 8.02 0.82
CA ASP A 315 10.20 8.51 1.92
C ASP A 315 10.36 10.01 2.17
N SER A 316 9.23 10.66 2.45
CA SER A 316 9.21 12.00 3.02
C SER A 316 9.52 11.95 4.51
N ILE A 317 10.50 12.71 4.99
CA ILE A 317 10.90 12.69 6.40
C ILE A 317 9.83 13.21 7.36
N ALA A 318 8.79 13.89 6.86
CA ALA A 318 7.68 14.39 7.65
C ALA A 318 6.31 13.95 7.11
N ASP A 319 6.26 12.82 6.38
CA ASP A 319 5.06 12.31 5.69
C ASP A 319 3.78 12.42 6.53
N LYS A 320 2.90 13.34 6.12
CA LYS A 320 1.70 13.67 6.89
C LYS A 320 0.69 12.54 6.91
N THR A 321 0.65 11.71 5.87
CA THR A 321 -0.30 10.61 5.76
C THR A 321 0.13 9.46 6.67
N GLN A 322 1.40 9.07 6.66
CA GLN A 322 1.93 8.05 7.58
C GLN A 322 1.72 8.47 9.04
N ARG A 323 2.02 9.74 9.37
CA ARG A 323 1.79 10.30 10.71
C ARG A 323 0.30 10.32 11.11
N LYS A 324 -0.63 10.54 10.16
CA LYS A 324 -2.08 10.39 10.41
C LYS A 324 -2.50 8.95 10.65
N PHE A 325 -1.96 8.00 9.88
CA PHE A 325 -2.26 6.58 10.05
C PHE A 325 -1.73 6.06 11.38
N TYR A 326 -0.56 6.53 11.82
CA TYR A 326 -0.05 6.27 13.16
C TYR A 326 -1.07 6.65 14.24
N GLU A 327 -1.63 7.86 14.18
CA GLU A 327 -2.67 8.30 15.12
C GLU A 327 -3.99 7.52 14.96
N LEU A 328 -4.36 7.16 13.73
CA LEU A 328 -5.57 6.36 13.47
C LEU A 328 -5.50 5.00 14.13
N VAL A 329 -4.35 4.33 14.05
CA VAL A 329 -4.11 3.07 14.77
C VAL A 329 -4.09 3.31 16.28
N LEU A 330 -3.40 4.36 16.73
CA LEU A 330 -3.21 4.63 18.15
C LEU A 330 -4.53 4.97 18.87
N LEU A 331 -5.40 5.77 18.24
CA LEU A 331 -6.57 6.38 18.85
C LEU A 331 -7.90 5.82 18.31
N GLY A 332 -7.87 5.09 17.20
CA GLY A 332 -9.06 4.70 16.45
C GLY A 332 -9.79 5.90 15.86
N ILE A 333 -10.96 5.65 15.27
CA ILE A 333 -11.79 6.73 14.68
C ILE A 333 -12.25 7.76 15.73
N ALA A 334 -12.27 7.38 17.01
CA ALA A 334 -12.63 8.27 18.12
C ALA A 334 -11.65 9.45 18.29
N GLY A 335 -10.39 9.29 17.84
CA GLY A 335 -9.38 10.34 17.88
C GLY A 335 -9.51 11.36 16.74
N TYR A 336 -10.36 11.11 15.74
CA TYR A 336 -10.49 11.95 14.56
C TYR A 336 -11.36 13.19 14.82
N PRO A 337 -10.98 14.40 14.36
CA PRO A 337 -9.75 14.71 13.63
C PRO A 337 -8.53 14.76 14.56
N PHE A 338 -7.42 14.21 14.10
CA PHE A 338 -6.17 14.21 14.86
C PHE A 338 -5.61 15.64 14.94
N THR A 339 -5.69 16.23 16.13
CA THR A 339 -5.21 17.60 16.39
C THR A 339 -3.69 17.66 16.55
N ASN A 340 -3.10 16.58 17.07
CA ASN A 340 -1.66 16.38 17.14
C ASN A 340 -1.35 15.11 16.37
N LEU A 341 -0.40 15.20 15.45
CA LEU A 341 0.23 14.04 14.83
C LEU A 341 1.55 13.77 15.53
N LEU A 342 2.05 12.53 15.45
CA LEU A 342 3.42 12.20 15.76
C LEU A 342 4.37 13.30 15.23
N PRO A 343 5.22 13.91 16.08
CA PRO A 343 6.15 14.94 15.64
C PRO A 343 7.02 14.46 14.46
N ALA A 344 7.33 15.34 13.52
CA ALA A 344 8.03 14.96 12.29
C ALA A 344 9.45 14.44 12.57
N ASP A 345 10.14 15.01 13.55
CA ASP A 345 11.46 14.57 14.01
C ASP A 345 11.40 13.18 14.68
N GLU A 346 10.38 12.93 15.49
CA GLU A 346 10.14 11.60 16.09
C GLU A 346 9.79 10.56 15.03
N PHE A 347 8.91 10.91 14.07
CA PHE A 347 8.58 10.07 12.93
C PHE A 347 9.82 9.71 12.11
N TYR A 348 10.65 10.71 11.77
CA TYR A 348 11.88 10.47 11.01
C TYR A 348 12.90 9.62 11.78
N GLY A 349 13.01 9.82 13.10
CA GLY A 349 13.82 8.99 13.98
C GLY A 349 13.39 7.52 13.91
N ASN A 350 12.09 7.25 14.10
CA ASN A 350 11.55 5.89 14.01
C ASN A 350 11.76 5.26 12.63
N MET A 351 11.55 6.03 11.55
CA MET A 351 11.82 5.58 10.18
C MET A 351 13.29 5.19 10.00
N THR A 352 14.21 6.01 10.52
CA THR A 352 15.64 5.75 10.43
C THR A 352 16.03 4.47 11.17
N GLU A 353 15.49 4.25 12.38
CA GLU A 353 15.73 3.02 13.14
C GLU A 353 15.26 1.75 12.41
N ILE A 354 14.09 1.82 11.75
CA ILE A 354 13.57 0.71 10.94
C ILE A 354 14.51 0.41 9.77
N LEU A 355 14.90 1.43 9.00
CA LEU A 355 15.78 1.25 7.84
C LEU A 355 17.18 0.79 8.25
N ASP A 356 17.69 1.23 9.41
CA ASP A 356 18.93 0.74 10.00
C ASP A 356 18.85 -0.75 10.29
N ALA A 357 17.76 -1.22 10.90
CA ALA A 357 17.54 -2.64 11.16
C ALA A 357 17.54 -3.46 9.86
N TYR A 358 16.87 -2.99 8.80
CA TYR A 358 16.87 -3.68 7.50
C TYR A 358 18.25 -3.69 6.84
N SER A 359 19.01 -2.59 6.98
CA SER A 359 20.36 -2.47 6.40
C SER A 359 21.39 -3.41 7.04
N LEU A 360 21.09 -3.99 8.21
CA LEU A 360 21.93 -5.01 8.84
C LEU A 360 21.86 -6.38 8.14
N ILE A 361 20.78 -6.64 7.40
CA ILE A 361 20.52 -7.95 6.78
C ILE A 361 20.39 -7.90 5.26
N MET A 362 20.20 -6.72 4.67
CA MET A 362 19.91 -6.57 3.25
C MET A 362 20.59 -5.34 2.64
N ASN A 363 20.74 -5.33 1.31
CA ASN A 363 21.14 -4.14 0.58
C ASN A 363 19.96 -3.14 0.52
N VAL A 364 20.05 -2.05 1.27
CA VAL A 364 19.01 -1.02 1.38
C VAL A 364 19.51 0.32 0.84
N THR A 365 18.87 0.81 -0.21
CA THR A 365 19.00 2.19 -0.71
C THR A 365 17.90 3.04 -0.08
N ARG A 366 18.25 4.23 0.39
CA ARG A 366 17.32 5.19 1.01
C ARG A 366 17.28 6.46 0.18
N PHE A 367 16.10 6.98 -0.07
CA PHE A 367 15.86 8.25 -0.74
C PHE A 367 14.92 9.08 0.12
N ASN A 368 15.51 9.86 1.03
CA ASN A 368 14.77 10.66 2.00
C ASN A 368 14.54 12.07 1.47
N ILE A 369 13.32 12.59 1.56
CA ILE A 369 12.94 13.89 0.99
C ILE A 369 12.46 14.81 2.10
N ASP A 370 12.95 16.05 2.13
CA ASP A 370 12.47 17.09 3.07
C ASP A 370 11.08 17.60 2.67
N SER A 371 10.04 16.87 3.09
CA SER A 371 8.65 17.14 2.72
C SER A 371 7.65 16.51 3.69
N GLU A 372 6.43 17.04 3.70
CA GLU A 372 5.24 16.39 4.29
C GLU A 372 4.41 15.61 3.25
N GLN A 373 4.78 15.68 1.96
CA GLN A 373 4.07 15.03 0.86
C GLN A 373 4.05 13.51 1.04
N HIS A 374 2.99 12.89 0.56
CA HIS A 374 2.84 11.45 0.49
C HIS A 374 2.81 11.03 -0.97
N VAL A 375 3.65 10.05 -1.34
CA VAL A 375 3.83 9.48 -2.68
C VAL A 375 4.59 10.40 -3.64
N TRP A 376 5.53 9.80 -4.37
CA TRP A 376 6.41 10.50 -5.31
C TRP A 376 6.38 9.88 -6.71
N LEU A 377 6.21 8.56 -6.83
CA LEU A 377 6.31 7.83 -8.10
C LEU A 377 5.08 7.99 -9.02
N THR A 378 4.00 8.59 -8.54
CA THR A 378 2.77 8.82 -9.33
C THR A 378 2.75 10.17 -10.04
N GLY A 379 3.64 11.10 -9.68
CA GLY A 379 3.77 12.40 -10.36
C GLY A 379 4.62 12.27 -11.63
N ASN A 380 4.24 12.93 -12.73
CA ASN A 380 5.05 12.92 -13.96
C ASN A 380 6.43 13.60 -13.82
N ASP A 381 6.65 14.32 -12.72
CA ASP A 381 7.88 14.99 -12.34
C ASP A 381 8.74 14.17 -11.36
N PHE A 382 8.37 12.92 -11.07
CA PHE A 382 9.04 12.06 -10.08
C PHE A 382 10.56 12.04 -10.25
N SER A 383 11.06 11.99 -11.49
CA SER A 383 12.49 11.87 -11.78
C SER A 383 13.30 13.09 -11.34
N THR A 384 12.65 14.24 -11.15
CA THR A 384 13.29 15.51 -10.78
C THR A 384 13.25 15.82 -9.28
N VAL A 385 12.59 14.97 -8.50
CA VAL A 385 12.56 15.05 -7.03
C VAL A 385 13.97 14.85 -6.50
N LYS A 386 14.32 15.57 -5.44
CA LYS A 386 15.63 15.49 -4.80
C LYS A 386 15.54 14.93 -3.39
N ASP A 387 16.53 14.15 -3.01
CA ASP A 387 16.73 13.75 -1.61
C ASP A 387 17.42 14.85 -0.79
N LEU A 388 17.72 14.56 0.47
CA LEU A 388 18.41 15.45 1.41
C LEU A 388 19.83 15.81 0.94
N GLU A 389 20.47 14.93 0.19
CA GLU A 389 21.81 15.09 -0.36
C GLU A 389 21.82 15.87 -1.70
N GLY A 390 20.65 16.02 -2.32
CA GLY A 390 20.43 16.77 -3.55
C GLY A 390 20.51 15.92 -4.83
N GLU A 391 20.59 14.60 -4.71
CA GLU A 391 20.56 13.64 -5.81
C GLU A 391 19.14 13.51 -6.38
N TYR A 392 19.02 13.33 -7.70
CA TYR A 392 17.72 13.20 -8.35
C TYR A 392 17.18 11.77 -8.25
N LEU A 393 15.89 11.63 -7.96
CA LEU A 393 15.23 10.32 -7.86
C LEU A 393 15.36 9.52 -9.17
N GLY A 394 15.32 10.20 -10.33
CA GLY A 394 15.52 9.55 -11.62
C GLY A 394 16.91 8.92 -11.76
N ASP A 395 17.95 9.58 -11.27
CA ASP A 395 19.33 9.09 -11.32
C ASP A 395 19.52 7.91 -10.35
N VAL A 396 18.97 8.01 -9.14
CA VAL A 396 18.98 6.93 -8.15
C VAL A 396 18.25 5.70 -8.68
N LEU A 397 17.05 5.88 -9.24
CA LEU A 397 16.30 4.77 -9.86
C LEU A 397 17.05 4.16 -11.03
N SER A 398 17.65 4.97 -11.91
CA SER A 398 18.42 4.47 -13.05
C SER A 398 19.61 3.61 -12.60
N SER A 399 20.37 4.09 -11.61
CA SER A 399 21.49 3.36 -11.03
C SER A 399 21.03 2.07 -10.34
N TRP A 400 20.01 2.15 -9.51
CA TRP A 400 19.49 1.02 -8.75
C TRP A 400 18.93 -0.07 -9.67
N LEU A 401 18.17 0.30 -10.71
CA LEU A 401 17.64 -0.65 -11.70
C LEU A 401 18.71 -1.24 -12.61
N SER A 402 19.89 -0.62 -12.71
CA SER A 402 20.93 -1.05 -13.66
C SER A 402 21.39 -2.48 -13.40
N TYR A 403 21.52 -3.27 -14.48
CA TYR A 403 22.08 -4.61 -14.39
C TYR A 403 23.61 -4.46 -14.34
N SER A 404 24.22 -4.52 -13.16
CA SER A 404 25.67 -4.69 -13.08
C SER A 404 25.99 -6.10 -13.57
N SER A 405 26.29 -6.22 -14.86
CA SER A 405 26.93 -7.42 -15.40
C SER A 405 28.15 -7.71 -14.52
N THR A 406 28.16 -8.89 -13.89
CA THR A 406 29.31 -9.42 -13.18
C THR A 406 30.53 -9.23 -14.09
N PRO A 407 31.60 -8.53 -13.66
CA PRO A 407 32.78 -8.41 -14.49
C PRO A 407 33.27 -9.82 -14.81
N GLU A 408 33.34 -10.13 -16.11
CA GLU A 408 34.01 -11.33 -16.60
C GLU A 408 35.39 -11.38 -15.92
N PRO A 409 35.78 -12.49 -15.27
CA PRO A 409 37.03 -12.55 -14.53
C PRO A 409 38.16 -12.32 -15.52
N THR A 410 38.71 -11.11 -15.49
CA THR A 410 39.89 -10.78 -16.27
C THR A 410 41.00 -11.68 -15.74
N THR A 411 41.36 -12.66 -16.57
CA THR A 411 42.51 -13.54 -16.37
C THR A 411 43.77 -12.70 -16.55
N ALA A 412 44.07 -11.86 -15.58
CA ALA A 412 45.32 -11.13 -15.49
C ALA A 412 45.94 -11.46 -14.12
N ALA A 413 46.78 -12.48 -14.13
CA ALA A 413 47.63 -12.83 -13.00
C ALA A 413 48.54 -11.63 -12.63
N PRO A 414 48.52 -11.12 -11.39
CA PRO A 414 49.49 -10.14 -10.96
C PRO A 414 50.79 -10.87 -10.63
N THR A 415 51.81 -10.65 -11.45
CA THR A 415 53.19 -11.02 -11.13
C THR A 415 53.81 -9.87 -10.36
N SER A 416 53.91 -9.96 -9.03
CA SER A 416 55.04 -9.42 -8.26
C SER A 416 54.86 -9.62 -6.74
N THR A 417 55.95 -10.05 -6.13
CA THR A 417 56.29 -10.07 -4.70
C THR A 417 57.82 -9.85 -4.68
N PRO A 418 58.49 -9.35 -3.61
CA PRO A 418 58.05 -8.79 -2.31
C PRO A 418 58.75 -7.45 -1.94
N GLU A 419 58.41 -6.83 -0.80
CA GLU A 419 59.34 -6.74 0.36
C GLU A 419 58.66 -6.19 1.64
N PRO A 420 59.19 -6.55 2.84
CA PRO A 420 58.43 -6.64 4.08
C PRO A 420 58.53 -5.37 4.92
N THR A 421 57.46 -5.05 5.66
CA THR A 421 57.55 -4.05 6.74
C THR A 421 57.20 -4.67 8.09
N THR A 422 58.10 -4.42 9.02
CA THR A 422 58.27 -4.95 10.36
C THR A 422 57.14 -4.60 11.33
N VAL A 423 56.79 -5.58 12.15
CA VAL A 423 55.86 -5.51 13.28
C VAL A 423 56.50 -4.80 14.49
N ILE A 424 55.76 -3.94 15.20
CA ILE A 424 55.88 -3.80 16.67
C ILE A 424 54.47 -3.59 17.28
N PRO A 425 54.05 -4.40 18.26
CA PRO A 425 52.77 -4.29 18.95
C PRO A 425 52.91 -3.46 20.25
N VAL A 426 51.86 -2.74 20.64
CA VAL A 426 51.78 -2.14 21.99
C VAL A 426 50.56 -2.65 22.74
N SER A 427 50.90 -3.14 23.92
CA SER A 427 50.18 -3.77 25.02
C SER A 427 48.86 -3.17 25.48
N THR A 428 47.97 -4.11 25.82
CA THR A 428 46.91 -4.03 26.83
C THR A 428 47.42 -3.59 28.20
N SER A 429 46.62 -2.80 28.93
CA SER A 429 46.67 -2.78 30.39
C SER A 429 45.28 -2.67 31.00
N THR A 430 44.98 -3.66 31.82
CA THR A 430 43.85 -3.81 32.74
C THR A 430 44.08 -2.96 33.99
N SER A 431 43.06 -2.28 34.50
CA SER A 431 42.91 -2.05 35.94
C SER A 431 41.49 -1.58 36.34
N LYS A 432 40.82 -2.41 37.14
CA LYS A 432 39.92 -2.07 38.26
C LYS A 432 40.71 -2.47 39.54
N PRO A 433 40.42 -2.04 40.80
CA PRO A 433 39.09 -1.80 41.37
C PRO A 433 39.01 -0.70 42.47
N SER A 434 37.89 -0.73 43.24
CA SER A 434 37.55 -0.06 44.52
C SER A 434 36.84 1.31 44.41
N SER A 435 35.56 1.51 44.78
CA SER A 435 34.75 1.24 46.00
C SER A 435 34.68 2.44 46.97
N ALA A 436 33.49 3.04 47.11
CA ALA A 436 32.88 3.69 48.29
C ALA A 436 31.75 4.60 47.78
N ALA A 437 30.46 4.26 47.92
CA ALA A 437 29.64 4.42 49.12
C ALA A 437 29.49 5.88 49.59
N SER A 438 28.39 6.54 49.21
CA SER A 438 27.61 7.36 50.16
C SER A 438 26.16 7.49 49.71
N THR A 439 25.29 6.93 50.54
CA THR A 439 23.83 6.99 50.52
C THR A 439 23.32 8.33 51.03
N THR A 440 22.37 8.94 50.31
CA THR A 440 21.37 9.85 50.91
C THR A 440 20.00 9.60 50.30
N LYS A 441 19.13 9.04 51.13
CA LYS A 441 17.71 8.75 50.96
C LYS A 441 16.89 10.04 51.17
N PRO A 442 15.79 10.25 50.43
CA PRO A 442 14.61 10.89 50.98
C PRO A 442 13.49 9.88 51.22
N THR A 443 12.83 10.06 52.36
CA THR A 443 11.75 9.28 52.94
C THR A 443 10.49 9.26 52.05
N PRO A 444 9.81 8.12 51.90
CA PRO A 444 8.48 8.05 51.28
C PRO A 444 7.41 8.37 52.32
N THR A 445 6.60 9.40 52.06
CA THR A 445 5.40 9.70 52.82
C THR A 445 4.28 8.76 52.37
N THR A 446 3.80 7.94 53.29
CA THR A 446 2.68 7.03 53.14
C THR A 446 1.35 7.79 53.20
N SER A 447 0.56 7.68 52.15
CA SER A 447 -0.89 7.93 52.19
C SER A 447 -1.60 6.73 51.57
N ALA A 448 -2.44 6.10 52.38
CA ALA A 448 -3.22 4.90 52.06
C ALA A 448 -4.26 5.17 50.95
N PRO A 449 -4.63 4.15 50.15
CA PRO A 449 -5.58 4.31 49.06
C PRO A 449 -7.02 4.38 49.60
N GLN A 450 -7.73 5.46 49.27
CA GLN A 450 -9.20 5.47 49.34
C GLN A 450 -9.76 4.75 48.12
N ASN A 451 -10.49 3.67 48.38
CA ASN A 451 -11.34 3.00 47.40
C ASN A 451 -12.46 3.97 46.97
N SER A 452 -12.29 4.62 45.81
CA SER A 452 -13.39 5.18 45.03
C SER A 452 -13.41 4.50 43.67
N LYS A 453 -14.44 3.66 43.49
CA LYS A 453 -14.84 3.05 42.22
C LYS A 453 -14.84 4.13 41.12
N PRO A 454 -14.22 3.92 39.94
CA PRO A 454 -14.42 4.82 38.81
C PRO A 454 -15.90 4.75 38.42
N SER A 455 -16.63 5.85 38.57
CA SER A 455 -17.96 5.98 38.00
C SER A 455 -17.81 6.09 36.50
N THR A 456 -18.29 5.10 35.76
CA THR A 456 -18.54 5.21 34.33
C THR A 456 -19.38 6.48 34.09
N PRO A 457 -18.95 7.41 33.22
CA PRO A 457 -19.80 8.54 32.86
C PRO A 457 -21.13 8.01 32.30
N PRO A 458 -22.28 8.65 32.59
CA PRO A 458 -23.53 8.24 31.97
C PRO A 458 -23.36 8.28 30.45
N GLN A 459 -23.87 7.27 29.73
CA GLN A 459 -23.81 7.13 28.25
C GLN A 459 -24.10 8.45 27.51
N GLN A 460 -24.95 9.29 28.09
CA GLN A 460 -25.35 10.59 27.58
C GLN A 460 -24.21 11.63 27.57
N ALA A 461 -23.34 11.66 28.59
CA ALA A 461 -22.17 12.55 28.64
C ALA A 461 -21.09 12.13 27.64
N GLN A 462 -20.95 10.81 27.42
CA GLN A 462 -20.06 10.26 26.40
C GLN A 462 -20.60 10.54 24.99
N GLN A 463 -21.93 10.45 24.79
CA GLN A 463 -22.60 10.87 23.55
C GLN A 463 -22.46 12.37 23.27
N GLU A 464 -22.58 13.23 24.28
CA GLU A 464 -22.41 14.68 24.12
C GLU A 464 -20.95 15.05 23.80
N GLN A 465 -19.98 14.38 24.40
CA GLN A 465 -18.56 14.60 24.11
C GLN A 465 -18.21 14.13 22.69
N ILE A 466 -18.74 12.98 22.26
CA ILE A 466 -18.62 12.48 20.88
C ILE A 466 -19.28 13.47 19.91
N ALA A 467 -20.49 13.96 20.21
CA ALA A 467 -21.18 14.94 19.38
C ALA A 467 -20.40 16.28 19.25
N GLN A 468 -19.74 16.74 20.32
CA GLN A 468 -18.90 17.95 20.28
C GLN A 468 -17.62 17.74 19.44
N GLN A 469 -16.97 16.58 19.56
CA GLN A 469 -15.81 16.24 18.73
C GLN A 469 -16.18 16.14 17.24
N LEU A 470 -17.37 15.60 16.94
CA LEU A 470 -17.89 15.49 15.56
C LEU A 470 -18.39 16.82 14.99
N GLN A 471 -18.88 17.74 15.82
CA GLN A 471 -19.18 19.10 15.38
C GLN A 471 -17.90 19.87 15.04
N ALA A 472 -16.84 19.70 15.83
CA ALA A 472 -15.52 20.27 15.52
C ALA A 472 -14.92 19.66 14.23
N LEU A 473 -15.19 18.36 13.97
CA LEU A 473 -14.82 17.71 12.72
C LEU A 473 -15.51 18.35 11.52
N LYS A 474 -16.82 18.59 11.61
CA LYS A 474 -17.61 19.24 10.56
C LYS A 474 -17.12 20.66 10.27
N GLU A 475 -16.79 21.42 11.31
CA GLU A 475 -16.29 22.80 11.19
C GLU A 475 -14.87 22.85 10.58
N LEU A 476 -13.99 21.92 10.95
CA LEU A 476 -12.65 21.80 10.36
C LEU A 476 -12.71 21.38 8.88
N MET A 477 -13.62 20.47 8.52
CA MET A 477 -13.82 20.05 7.12
C MET A 477 -14.34 21.21 6.25
N CYS A 478 -15.29 22.02 6.72
CA CYS A 478 -15.70 23.25 5.99
C CYS A 478 -14.55 24.28 5.90
N SER A 479 -13.67 24.38 6.91
CA SER A 479 -12.53 25.31 6.88
C SER A 479 -11.45 24.92 5.85
N ILE A 480 -11.17 23.63 5.69
CA ILE A 480 -10.17 23.13 4.73
C ILE A 480 -10.67 23.31 3.28
N MET A 481 -11.95 23.08 3.01
CA MET A 481 -12.51 23.26 1.66
C MET A 481 -12.56 24.73 1.19
N SER A 482 -12.63 25.69 2.11
CA SER A 482 -12.56 27.12 1.78
C SER A 482 -11.21 27.55 1.18
N GLN A 483 -10.15 26.77 1.41
CA GLN A 483 -8.82 27.00 0.87
C GLN A 483 -8.66 26.48 -0.57
N PHE A 484 -9.61 25.65 -1.06
CA PHE A 484 -9.56 25.02 -2.39
C PHE A 484 -10.59 25.56 -3.40
N HIS A 485 -11.35 26.63 -3.08
CA HIS A 485 -12.34 27.25 -3.99
C HIS A 485 -13.40 26.28 -4.57
N ILE A 486 -13.79 25.25 -3.83
CA ILE A 486 -14.87 24.33 -4.23
C ILE A 486 -16.15 24.74 -3.51
N GLN A 487 -17.22 25.05 -4.25
CA GLN A 487 -18.57 25.25 -3.68
C GLN A 487 -19.23 23.88 -3.46
N ALA A 488 -19.61 23.58 -2.22
CA ALA A 488 -20.45 22.43 -1.86
C ALA A 488 -21.73 22.95 -1.16
N PRO A 489 -22.93 22.49 -1.53
CA PRO A 489 -24.21 23.03 -1.01
C PRO A 489 -24.57 22.60 0.43
N LEU A 490 -23.58 22.22 1.24
CA LEU A 490 -23.72 21.90 2.66
C LEU A 490 -22.75 22.69 3.58
N CYS A 491 -22.00 23.65 3.01
CA CYS A 491 -21.62 24.89 3.67
C CYS A 491 -22.32 26.03 2.88
#